data_AF-A0A6I5X6P6-F1
#
_entry.id   AF-A0A6I5X6P6-F1
#
_cell.length_a   1.000
_cell.length_b   1.000
_cell.length_c   1.000
_cell.angle_alpha   90.00
_cell.angle_beta   90.00
_cell.angle_gamma   90.00
#
_symmetry.space_group_name_H-M   'P 1'
#
loop_
_entity.id
_entity.type
_entity.pdbx_description
1 polymer ?
#
loop_
_entity_poly.entity_id
_entity_poly.type
_entity_poly.pdbx_seq_one_letter_code
_entity_poly.pdbx_strand_id
1 'polypeptide(L)'
;MNTLVRPPVLASPTRLAITAIPIVGFLATPLLPFVNQPRLWLGVPSVLVWTALCVIGTVVALQVVEASYLRDGGVAADAAELAGAELAGAELAAEHAAERAAADEGVVR
;
A
#
# COMPACT_ATOMS: atom_id res chain seq x y z
N MET A 1 -10.23 -12.06 26.42
CA MET A 1 -11.14 -11.25 25.58
C MET A 1 -10.52 -11.24 24.19
N ASN A 2 -11.06 -12.05 23.25
CA ASN A 2 -10.48 -12.19 21.91
C ASN A 2 -10.72 -10.90 21.12
N THR A 3 -9.67 -10.09 20.94
CA THR A 3 -9.68 -8.97 20.00
C THR A 3 -9.58 -9.55 18.59
N LEU A 4 -10.72 -9.66 17.91
CA LEU A 4 -10.76 -9.92 16.48
C LEU A 4 -10.09 -8.73 15.77
N VAL A 5 -8.80 -8.88 15.47
CA VAL A 5 -8.06 -7.97 14.58
C VAL A 5 -8.70 -8.12 13.20
N ARG A 6 -9.58 -7.18 12.84
CA ARG A 6 -10.23 -7.18 11.53
C ARG A 6 -9.17 -6.81 10.50
N PRO A 7 -8.90 -7.66 9.49
CA PRO A 7 -7.84 -7.39 8.52
C PRO A 7 -8.13 -6.08 7.78
N PRO A 8 -7.09 -5.31 7.40
CA PRO A 8 -7.27 -4.07 6.67
C PRO A 8 -8.01 -4.33 5.36
N VAL A 9 -9.27 -3.90 5.29
CA VAL A 9 -10.12 -4.14 4.13
C VAL A 9 -9.78 -3.12 3.05
N LEU A 10 -9.32 -3.60 1.88
CA LEU A 10 -9.04 -2.77 0.70
C LEU A 10 -10.27 -1.99 0.19
N ALA A 11 -11.47 -2.41 0.60
CA ALA A 11 -12.75 -1.85 0.18
C ALA A 11 -13.11 -0.51 0.84
N SER A 12 -12.22 0.13 1.61
CA SER A 12 -12.51 1.48 2.08
C SER A 12 -12.60 2.42 0.86
N PRO A 13 -13.63 3.29 0.78
CA PRO A 13 -13.80 4.21 -0.35
C PRO A 13 -12.55 5.03 -0.64
N THR A 14 -11.80 5.37 0.41
CA THR A 14 -10.52 6.08 0.34
C THR A 14 -9.41 5.24 -0.30
N ARG A 15 -9.31 3.95 0.02
CA ARG A 15 -8.29 3.05 -0.58
C ARG A 15 -8.62 2.73 -2.04
N LEU A 16 -9.89 2.69 -2.41
CA LEU A 16 -10.33 2.59 -3.79
C LEU A 16 -9.93 3.81 -4.63
N ALA A 17 -9.80 5.00 -4.02
CA ALA A 17 -9.34 6.19 -4.74
C ALA A 17 -7.90 6.04 -5.28
N ILE A 18 -7.05 5.26 -4.61
CA ILE A 18 -5.66 4.99 -5.03
C ILE A 18 -5.62 4.35 -6.42
N THR A 19 -6.46 3.33 -6.63
CA THR A 19 -6.51 2.59 -7.89
C THR A 19 -7.46 3.23 -8.90
N ALA A 20 -8.50 3.92 -8.44
CA ALA A 20 -9.48 4.55 -9.32
C ALA A 20 -8.86 5.60 -10.24
N ILE A 21 -7.95 6.45 -9.74
CA ILE A 21 -7.36 7.52 -10.56
C ILE A 21 -6.55 6.97 -11.76
N PRO A 22 -5.57 6.07 -11.59
CA PRO A 22 -4.84 5.53 -12.73
C PRO A 22 -5.75 4.71 -13.67
N ILE A 23 -6.74 3.98 -13.14
CA ILE A 23 -7.72 3.25 -13.97
C ILE A 23 -8.52 4.22 -14.84
N VAL A 24 -9.06 5.29 -14.26
CA VAL A 24 -9.83 6.30 -14.99
C VAL A 24 -8.95 7.01 -16.01
N GLY A 25 -7.71 7.39 -15.65
CA GLY A 25 -6.76 7.98 -16.58
C GLY A 25 -6.45 7.07 -17.77
N PHE A 26 -6.24 5.78 -17.51
CA PHE A 26 -6.03 4.78 -18.55
C PHE A 26 -7.25 4.62 -19.46
N LEU A 27 -8.44 4.46 -18.88
CA LEU A 27 -9.69 4.29 -19.64
C LEU A 27 -10.11 5.55 -20.40
N ALA A 28 -9.72 6.74 -19.93
CA ALA A 28 -9.99 8.00 -20.60
C ALA A 28 -9.04 8.23 -21.79
N THR A 29 -7.83 7.67 -21.77
CA THR A 29 -6.81 7.87 -22.82
C THR A 29 -7.32 7.63 -24.26
N PRO A 30 -8.03 6.53 -24.59
CA PRO A 30 -8.56 6.32 -25.95
C PRO A 30 -9.62 7.35 -26.39
N LEU A 31 -10.23 8.06 -25.46
CA LEU A 31 -11.26 9.06 -25.74
C LEU A 31 -10.66 10.44 -26.06
N LEU A 32 -9.34 10.59 -25.96
CA LEU A 32 -8.69 11.87 -26.09
C LEU A 32 -8.33 12.19 -27.56
N PRO A 33 -8.43 13.46 -27.96
CA PRO A 33 -8.29 13.87 -29.35
C PRO A 33 -6.90 13.60 -29.92
N PHE A 34 -5.89 13.44 -29.07
CA PHE A 34 -4.51 13.19 -29.49
C PHE A 34 -4.22 11.77 -29.94
N VAL A 35 -5.14 10.84 -29.72
CA VAL A 35 -5.02 9.45 -30.21
C VAL A 35 -5.17 9.39 -31.73
N ASN A 36 -5.98 10.29 -32.30
CA ASN A 36 -6.32 10.27 -33.72
C ASN A 36 -5.62 11.38 -34.52
N GLN A 37 -5.13 12.43 -33.86
CA GLN A 37 -4.60 13.64 -34.50
C GLN A 37 -3.52 14.28 -33.63
N PRO A 38 -2.41 14.78 -34.19
CA PRO A 38 -1.48 15.61 -33.44
C PRO A 38 -2.17 16.88 -32.91
N ARG A 39 -2.27 17.02 -31.58
CA ARG A 39 -2.91 18.17 -30.92
C ARG A 39 -1.96 18.82 -29.93
N LEU A 40 -1.96 20.16 -29.90
CA LEU A 40 -1.28 20.95 -28.89
C LEU A 40 -2.30 21.41 -27.84
N TRP A 41 -1.96 21.25 -26.57
CA TRP A 41 -2.65 21.87 -25.43
C TRP A 41 -1.67 22.84 -24.77
N LEU A 42 -2.08 24.11 -24.61
CA LEU A 42 -1.23 25.16 -24.03
C LEU A 42 0.13 25.32 -24.74
N GLY A 43 0.20 25.06 -26.05
CA GLY A 43 1.43 25.10 -26.83
C GLY A 43 2.34 23.88 -26.71
N VAL A 44 1.96 22.87 -25.92
CA VAL A 44 2.72 21.63 -25.69
C VAL A 44 1.99 20.43 -26.30
N PRO A 45 2.69 19.37 -26.77
CA PRO A 45 2.03 18.13 -27.18
C PRO A 45 1.04 17.64 -26.11
N SER A 46 -0.22 17.50 -26.49
CA SER A 46 -1.32 17.19 -25.57
C SER A 46 -1.16 15.85 -24.85
N VAL A 47 -0.45 14.88 -25.44
CA VAL A 47 0.01 13.67 -24.74
C VAL A 47 0.81 13.99 -23.48
N LEU A 48 1.75 14.94 -23.55
CA LEU A 48 2.58 15.30 -22.40
C LEU A 48 1.76 15.99 -21.32
N VAL A 49 0.85 16.87 -21.72
CA VAL A 49 -0.07 17.54 -20.79
C VAL A 49 -0.97 16.51 -20.11
N TRP A 50 -1.51 15.54 -20.85
CA TRP A 50 -2.32 14.47 -20.30
C TRP A 50 -1.55 13.56 -19.34
N THR A 51 -0.33 13.16 -19.71
CA THR A 51 0.55 12.38 -18.84
C THR A 51 0.84 13.14 -17.55
N ALA A 52 1.14 14.44 -17.63
CA ALA A 52 1.36 15.28 -16.46
C ALA A 52 0.11 15.33 -15.56
N LEU A 53 -1.09 15.48 -16.13
CA LEU A 53 -2.35 15.42 -15.38
C LEU A 53 -2.55 14.07 -14.69
N CYS A 54 -2.25 12.95 -15.36
CA CYS A 54 -2.36 11.61 -14.77
C CYS A 54 -1.39 11.44 -13.59
N VAL A 55 -0.15 11.91 -13.72
CA VAL A 55 0.86 11.84 -12.66
C VAL A 55 0.45 12.70 -11.47
N ILE A 56 0.09 13.97 -11.71
CA ILE A 56 -0.37 14.89 -10.65
C ILE A 56 -1.60 14.30 -9.94
N GLY A 57 -2.57 13.80 -10.70
CA GLY A 57 -3.76 13.15 -10.14
C GLY A 57 -3.40 11.97 -9.24
N THR A 58 -2.47 11.12 -9.66
CA THR A 58 -2.01 9.97 -8.88
C THR A 58 -1.33 10.41 -7.58
N VAL A 59 -0.44 11.40 -7.63
CA VAL A 59 0.21 11.96 -6.43
C VAL A 59 -0.82 12.55 -5.48
N VAL A 60 -1.79 13.32 -5.98
CA VAL A 60 -2.86 13.89 -5.15
C VAL A 60 -3.72 12.79 -4.50
N ALA A 61 -4.04 11.71 -5.22
CA ALA A 61 -4.73 10.56 -4.62
C ALA A 61 -3.94 9.97 -3.45
N LEU A 62 -2.63 9.77 -3.64
CA LEU A 62 -1.77 9.23 -2.59
C LEU A 62 -1.72 10.16 -1.38
N GLN A 63 -1.59 11.48 -1.59
CA GLN A 63 -1.62 12.46 -0.50
C GLN A 63 -2.95 12.44 0.27
N VAL A 64 -4.09 12.29 -0.42
CA VAL A 64 -5.41 12.21 0.23
C VAL A 64 -5.53 10.94 1.07
N VAL A 65 -4.99 9.82 0.57
CA VAL A 65 -4.98 8.54 1.27
C VAL A 65 -4.08 8.60 2.49
N GLU A 66 -2.87 9.13 2.35
CA GLU A 66 -1.94 9.32 3.47
C GLU A 66 -2.55 10.25 4.53
N ALA A 67 -3.13 11.38 4.13
CA ALA A 67 -3.78 12.29 5.06
C ALA A 67 -4.95 11.63 5.80
N SER A 68 -5.71 10.78 5.13
CA SER A 68 -6.81 10.01 5.76
C SER A 68 -6.26 8.95 6.70
N TYR A 69 -5.23 8.22 6.27
CA TYR A 69 -4.53 7.22 7.06
C TYR A 69 -3.97 7.78 8.37
N LEU A 70 -3.30 8.93 8.30
CA LEU A 70 -2.77 9.62 9.48
C LEU A 70 -3.89 10.11 10.41
N ARG A 71 -5.01 10.60 9.87
CA ARG A 71 -6.19 10.98 10.67
C ARG A 71 -6.82 9.79 11.39
N ASP A 72 -6.83 8.63 10.76
CA ASP A 72 -7.37 7.38 11.32
C ASP A 72 -6.41 6.73 12.34
N GLY A 73 -5.28 7.38 12.67
CA GLY A 73 -4.32 6.88 13.64
C GLY A 73 -3.39 5.79 13.09
N GLY A 74 -3.20 5.75 11.78
CA GLY A 74 -2.40 4.73 11.08
C GLY A 74 -1.02 4.45 11.70
N VAL A 75 -0.28 5.49 12.11
CA VAL A 75 1.02 5.33 12.76
C VAL A 75 0.97 4.44 14.01
N ALA A 76 -0.10 4.56 14.81
CA ALA A 76 -0.29 3.74 15.99
C ALA A 76 -0.64 2.29 15.62
N ALA A 77 -1.37 2.09 14.51
CA ALA A 77 -1.67 0.77 13.98
C ALA A 77 -0.40 0.05 13.48
N ASP A 78 0.46 0.73 12.71
CA ASP A 78 1.74 0.17 12.25
C ASP A 78 2.66 -0.20 13.42
N ALA A 79 2.74 0.66 14.44
CA ALA A 79 3.55 0.39 15.62
C ALA A 79 3.05 -0.84 16.41
N ALA A 80 1.73 -1.00 16.52
CA ALA A 80 1.13 -2.16 17.17
C ALA A 80 1.36 -3.46 16.36
N GLU A 81 1.27 -3.38 15.03
CA GLU A 81 1.55 -4.51 14.14
C GLU A 81 3.02 -4.95 14.23
N LEU A 82 3.96 -4.00 14.22
CA LEU A 82 5.38 -4.28 14.36
C LEU A 82 5.69 -4.92 15.72
N ALA A 83 5.17 -4.38 16.81
CA ALA A 83 5.35 -4.95 18.14
C ALA A 83 4.80 -6.39 18.23
N GLY A 84 3.65 -6.66 17.59
CA GLY A 84 3.09 -8.00 17.47
C GLY A 84 3.99 -8.96 16.67
N ALA A 85 4.57 -8.49 15.57
CA ALA A 85 5.48 -9.27 14.74
C ALA A 85 6.80 -9.58 15.47
N GLU A 86 7.35 -8.63 16.23
CA GLU A 86 8.55 -8.83 17.05
C GLU A 86 8.32 -9.87 18.15
N LEU A 87 7.17 -9.81 18.83
CA LEU A 87 6.79 -10.80 19.84
C LEU A 87 6.67 -12.21 19.24
N ALA A 88 5.98 -12.34 18.11
CA ALA A 88 5.85 -13.62 17.42
C ALA A 88 7.21 -14.16 16.95
N GLY A 89 8.10 -13.29 16.46
CA GLY A 89 9.47 -13.64 16.09
C GLY A 89 10.30 -14.11 17.29
N ALA A 90 10.14 -13.47 18.45
CA ALA A 90 10.83 -13.85 19.69
C ALA A 90 10.35 -15.22 20.21
N GLU A 91 9.05 -15.51 20.14
CA GLU A 91 8.50 -16.82 20.49
C GLU A 91 9.06 -17.93 19.59
N LEU A 92 9.06 -17.71 18.27
CA LEU A 92 9.64 -18.65 17.31
C LEU A 92 11.15 -18.86 17.56
N ALA A 93 11.91 -17.81 17.88
CA ALA A 93 13.33 -17.94 18.19
C ALA A 93 13.57 -18.74 19.48
N ALA A 94 12.72 -18.56 20.50
CA ALA A 94 12.78 -19.32 21.75
C ALA A 94 12.47 -20.80 21.52
N GLU A 95 11.47 -21.11 20.69
CA GLU A 95 11.12 -22.48 20.30
C GLU A 95 12.29 -23.20 19.60
N HIS A 96 12.91 -22.55 18.61
CA HIS A 96 14.10 -23.10 17.93
C HIS A 96 15.31 -23.26 18.86
N ALA A 97 15.48 -22.37 19.84
CA ALA A 97 16.57 -22.48 20.81
C ALA A 97 16.35 -23.66 21.77
N ALA A 98 15.10 -23.88 22.22
CA ALA A 98 14.73 -25.02 23.03
C ALA A 98 14.92 -26.35 22.28
N GLU A 99 14.55 -26.39 21.00
CA GLU A 99 14.75 -27.57 20.15
C GLU A 99 16.25 -27.91 19.98
N ARG A 100 17.11 -26.90 19.80
CA ARG A 100 18.57 -27.09 19.72
C ARG A 100 19.17 -27.59 21.03
N ALA A 101 18.70 -27.08 22.17
CA ALA A 101 19.18 -27.52 23.48
C ALA A 101 18.79 -28.99 23.75
N ALA A 102 17.56 -29.39 23.40
CA ALA A 102 17.11 -30.77 23.52
C ALA A 102 17.87 -31.74 22.60
N ALA A 103 18.26 -31.28 21.40
CA ALA A 103 19.10 -32.07 20.50
C ALA A 103 20.52 -32.28 21.04
N ASP A 104 21.11 -31.28 21.70
CA ASP A 104 22.45 -31.36 22.30
C ASP A 104 22.47 -32.30 23.53
N GLU A 105 21.46 -32.22 24.41
CA GLU A 105 21.31 -33.15 25.55
C GLU A 105 21.06 -34.61 25.11
N GLY A 106 20.41 -34.82 23.97
CA GLY A 106 20.19 -36.16 23.39
C GLY A 106 21.43 -36.81 22.79
N VAL A 107 22.46 -36.02 22.44
CA VAL A 107 23.74 -36.51 21.87
C VAL A 107 24.75 -36.89 22.96
N VAL A 108 24.59 -36.35 24.18
CA VAL A 108 25.48 -36.60 25.33
C VAL A 108 25.07 -37.84 26.14
N ARG A 109 23.92 -38.45 25.84
CA ARG A 109 23.45 -39.73 26.44
C ARG A 109 23.76 -40.93 25.55
#